data_AF-A0A352B7M5-F1
#
_entry.id   AF-A0A352B7M5-F1
#
_cell.length_a   1.000
_cell.length_b   1.000
_cell.length_c   1.000
_cell.angle_alpha   90.00
_cell.angle_beta   90.00
_cell.angle_gamma   90.00
#
_symmetry.space_group_name_H-M   'P 1'
#
loop_
_entity.id
_entity.type
_entity.pdbx_description
1 polymer ?
#
loop_
_entity_poly.entity_id
_entity_poly.type
_entity_poly.pdbx_seq_one_letter_code
_entity_poly.pdbx_strand_id
1 'polypeptide(L)' 'DRADRAYQVLSIFAALLRYRGGCERDDRTNPRHGLDRVLELLDLTVRDSRWMGGRGSELLRFREAVAAL' A
#
# COMPACT_ATOMS: atom_id res chain seq x y z
N ASP A 1 11.81 -12.65 -7.20
CA ASP A 1 11.49 -12.91 -8.61
C ASP A 1 10.67 -11.74 -9.17
N ARG A 2 10.61 -11.50 -10.49
CA ARG A 2 9.87 -10.36 -11.08
C ARG A 2 8.36 -10.49 -10.85
N ALA A 3 7.85 -11.72 -10.82
CA ALA A 3 6.47 -12.04 -10.51
C ALA A 3 6.08 -11.59 -9.08
N ASP A 4 6.93 -11.87 -8.08
CA ASP A 4 6.71 -11.42 -6.70
C ASP A 4 6.55 -9.90 -6.61
N ARG A 5 7.38 -9.17 -7.37
CA ARG A 5 7.35 -7.70 -7.33
C ARG A 5 6.08 -7.13 -7.95
N ALA A 6 5.63 -7.72 -9.04
CA ALA A 6 4.35 -7.36 -9.65
C ALA A 6 3.17 -7.69 -8.71
N TYR A 7 3.20 -8.85 -8.07
CA TYR A 7 2.17 -9.25 -7.10
C TYR A 7 2.08 -8.30 -5.91
N GLN A 8 3.22 -7.86 -5.38
CA GLN A 8 3.27 -6.90 -4.28
C GLN A 8 2.63 -5.55 -4.66
N VAL A 9 2.97 -5.03 -5.85
CA VAL A 9 2.38 -3.78 -6.37
C VAL A 9 0.87 -3.93 -6.56
N LEU A 10 0.43 -5.02 -7.18
CA LEU A 10 -1.00 -5.30 -7.38
C LEU A 10 -1.75 -5.42 -6.05
N SER A 11 -1.12 -6.02 -5.03
CA SER A 11 -1.71 -6.15 -3.69
C SER A 11 -1.89 -4.79 -3.01
N ILE A 12 -0.90 -3.89 -3.12
CA ILE A 12 -0.99 -2.51 -2.62
C ILE A 12 -2.12 -1.76 -3.35
N PHE A 13 -2.17 -1.83 -4.68
CA PHE A 13 -3.23 -1.19 -5.48
C PHE A 13 -4.62 -1.73 -5.15
N ALA A 14 -4.78 -3.05 -4.99
CA ALA A 14 -6.06 -3.64 -4.64
C ALA A 14 -6.57 -3.17 -3.26
N ALA A 15 -5.66 -2.97 -2.29
CA ALA A 15 -6.02 -2.43 -0.99
C ALA A 15 -6.44 -0.94 -1.07
N LEU A 16 -5.76 -0.13 -1.88
CA LEU A 16 -6.17 1.27 -2.15
C LEU A 16 -7.54 1.36 -2.83
N LEU A 17 -7.84 0.46 -3.77
CA LEU A 17 -9.16 0.41 -4.42
C LEU A 17 -10.27 0.06 -3.41
N ARG A 18 -10.00 -0.83 -2.46
CA ARG A 18 -10.94 -1.14 -1.37
C ARG A 18 -11.16 0.07 -0.45
N TYR A 19 -10.09 0.77 -0.07
CA TYR A 19 -10.19 2.03 0.68
C TYR A 19 -11.12 3.02 -0.02
N ARG A 20 -10.81 3.31 -1.30
CA ARG A 20 -11.60 4.23 -2.12
C ARG A 20 -13.07 3.79 -2.25
N GLY A 21 -13.31 2.52 -2.53
CA GLY A 21 -14.68 1.99 -2.66
C GLY A 21 -15.47 2.01 -1.35
N GLY A 22 -14.80 1.93 -0.20
CA GLY A 22 -15.42 2.16 1.10
C GLY A 22 -15.81 3.63 1.30
N CYS A 23 -14.91 4.56 0.96
CA CYS A 23 -15.17 6.00 1.07
C CYS A 23 -16.35 6.43 0.20
N GLU A 24 -16.46 5.90 -1.02
CA GLU A 24 -17.57 6.19 -1.94
C GLU A 24 -18.93 5.66 -1.43
N ARG A 25 -18.95 4.71 -0.50
CA ARG A 25 -20.18 4.06 0.01
C ARG A 25 -20.61 4.53 1.41
N ASP A 26 -19.90 5.49 2.00
CA ASP A 26 -20.04 5.90 3.42
C ASP A 26 -20.02 4.70 4.41
N ASP A 27 -19.39 3.60 3.99
CA ASP A 27 -19.09 2.48 4.87
C ASP A 27 -17.89 2.94 5.71
N ARG A 28 -18.07 3.19 7.01
CA ARG A 28 -16.97 3.72 7.85
C ARG A 28 -15.92 2.67 8.22
N THR A 29 -16.25 1.39 8.06
CA THR A 29 -15.45 0.25 8.51
C THR A 29 -14.48 -0.22 7.43
N ASN A 30 -14.97 -0.29 6.20
CA ASN A 30 -14.24 -0.80 5.04
C ASN A 30 -13.05 0.08 4.58
N PRO A 31 -13.10 1.44 4.67
CA PRO A 31 -11.97 2.32 4.40
C PRO A 31 -10.81 2.07 5.34
N ARG A 32 -11.06 2.04 6.66
CA ARG A 32 -10.00 1.84 7.66
C ARG A 32 -9.25 0.53 7.40
N HIS A 33 -9.98 -0.57 7.18
CA HIS A 33 -9.37 -1.85 6.84
C HIS A 33 -8.57 -1.81 5.52
N GLY A 34 -9.05 -1.06 4.52
CA GLY A 34 -8.33 -0.84 3.27
C GLY A 34 -7.00 -0.13 3.51
N LEU A 35 -7.02 0.98 4.25
CA LEU A 35 -5.84 1.81 4.51
C LEU A 35 -4.82 1.10 5.41
N ASP A 36 -5.26 0.45 6.47
CA ASP A 36 -4.40 -0.36 7.36
C ASP A 36 -3.67 -1.44 6.56
N ARG A 37 -4.37 -2.09 5.63
CA ARG A 37 -3.77 -3.11 4.76
C ARG A 37 -2.76 -2.52 3.78
N VAL A 38 -2.97 -1.30 3.27
CA VAL A 38 -1.99 -0.62 2.41
C VAL A 38 -0.72 -0.34 3.21
N LEU A 39 -0.84 0.20 4.43
CA LEU A 39 0.31 0.51 5.29
C LEU A 39 1.11 -0.75 5.65
N GLU A 40 0.43 -1.84 6.01
CA GLU A 40 1.07 -3.13 6.28
C GLU A 40 1.88 -3.64 5.08
N LEU A 41 1.29 -3.58 3.88
CA LEU A 41 1.98 -4.01 2.66
C LEU A 41 3.17 -3.12 2.33
N LEU A 42 3.07 -1.80 2.57
CA LEU A 42 4.19 -0.88 2.39
C LEU A 42 5.30 -1.13 3.40
N ASP A 43 4.97 -1.39 4.66
CA ASP A 43 5.96 -1.77 5.69
C ASP A 43 6.70 -3.05 5.33
N LEU A 44 5.98 -4.07 4.83
CA LEU A 44 6.59 -5.30 4.32
C LEU A 44 7.49 -5.04 3.10
N THR A 45 7.06 -4.14 2.20
CA THR A 45 7.81 -3.79 0.99
C THR A 45 9.10 -3.05 1.32
N VAL A 46 9.05 -2.10 2.26
CA VAL A 46 10.22 -1.33 2.72
C VAL A 46 11.24 -2.21 3.43
N ARG A 47 10.79 -3.22 4.19
CA ARG A 47 11.68 -4.19 4.86
C ARG A 47 12.36 -5.14 3.89
N ASP A 48 11.85 -5.29 2.68
CA ASP A 48 12.43 -6.15 1.64
C ASP A 48 13.52 -5.40 0.86
N SER A 49 14.77 -5.79 1.08
CA SER A 49 15.96 -5.17 0.47
C SER A 49 15.94 -5.16 -1.07
N ARG A 50 15.14 -6.04 -1.70
CA ARG A 50 14.94 -6.06 -3.16
C ARG A 50 14.27 -4.80 -3.70
N TRP A 51 13.62 -4.01 -2.84
CA TRP A 51 12.93 -2.76 -3.15
C TRP A 51 13.71 -1.50 -2.77
N MET A 52 14.66 -1.63 -1.85
CA MET A 52 15.42 -0.52 -1.26
C MET A 52 16.59 -0.02 -2.13
N GLY A 53 16.60 -0.36 -3.43
CA GLY A 53 17.53 0.22 -4.40
C GLY A 53 17.20 1.69 -4.70
N GLY A 54 17.48 2.16 -5.93
CA GLY A 54 17.27 3.56 -6.33
C GLY A 54 15.84 4.11 -6.21
N ARG A 55 14.86 3.28 -5.82
CA ARG A 55 13.45 3.65 -5.61
C ARG A 55 12.98 3.60 -4.14
N GLY A 56 13.88 3.31 -3.20
CA GLY A 56 13.53 3.17 -1.78
C GLY A 56 13.00 4.47 -1.17
N SER A 57 13.52 5.62 -1.63
CA SER A 57 13.07 6.93 -1.15
C SER A 57 11.63 7.24 -1.54
N GLU A 58 11.21 6.85 -2.74
CA GLU A 58 9.86 7.04 -3.25
C GLU A 58 8.87 6.13 -2.52
N LEU A 59 9.28 4.90 -2.17
CA LEU A 59 8.45 3.99 -1.37
C LEU A 59 8.19 4.54 0.04
N LEU A 60 9.22 5.11 0.68
CA LEU A 60 9.08 5.74 1.99
C LEU A 60 8.16 6.96 1.93
N ARG A 61 8.35 7.85 0.95
CA ARG A 61 7.46 9.01 0.74
C ARG A 61 6.03 8.58 0.46
N PHE A 62 5.85 7.52 -0.33
CA PHE A 62 4.52 7.01 -0.63
C PHE A 62 3.83 6.46 0.63
N ARG A 63 4.56 5.73 1.47
CA ARG A 63 4.07 5.29 2.79
C ARG A 63 3.66 6.46 3.67
N GLU A 64 4.47 7.51 3.75
CA GLU A 64 4.12 8.73 4.51
C GLU A 64 2.85 9.40 3.97
N ALA A 65 2.70 9.49 2.65
CA ALA A 65 1.51 10.04 2.02
C ALA A 65 0.25 9.22 2.33
N VAL A 66 0.35 7.89 2.34
CA VAL A 66 -0.76 7.00 2.72
C VAL A 66 -1.11 7.14 4.19
N ALA A 67 -0.11 7.27 5.07
CA ALA A 67 -0.34 7.41 6.52
C ALA A 67 -1.03 8.74 6.91
N ALA A 68 -1.07 9.71 5.99
CA ALA A 68 -1.74 10.99 6.17
C ALA A 68 -3.19 11.03 5.65
N LEU A 69 -3.69 9.93 5.08
CA LEU A 69 -5.09 9.77 4.65
C LEU A 69 -6.01 9.40 5.83
#